data_AF-K2CT83-F1
#
_entry.id   AF-K2CT83-F1
#
_cell.length_a   1.000
_cell.length_b   1.000
_cell.length_c   1.000
_cell.angle_alpha   90.00
_cell.angle_beta   90.00
_cell.angle_gamma   90.00
#
_symmetry.space_group_name_H-M   'P 1'
#
loop_
_entity.id
_entity.type
_entity.pdbx_description
1 polymer ?
#
loop_
_entity_poly.entity_id
_entity_poly.type
_entity_poly.pdbx_seq_one_letter_code
_entity_poly.pdbx_strand_id
1 'polypeptide(L)'
;MIIREVGINSFRTGILHILKLMGAHIEIVNERFFGNEPVADIHIRYSKLHGVVIPEKLIANAIDEFPVIFIAAVTAKGNTLLRGAKELRVKESDRIAVMINNFKKLNIKTEEYDDGVLIYGDQHFQGGRVDADNDHRVAMSFAIAGNIANDSVIIDNGEFIKTSFPNFVELANQIGMKICL
;
A
#
# COMPACT_ATOMS: atom_id res chain seq x y z
N MET A 1 -16.86 4.16 0.84
CA MET A 1 -16.56 3.89 2.28
C MET A 1 -16.05 5.17 2.91
N ILE A 2 -16.30 5.38 4.21
CA ILE A 2 -15.75 6.51 4.97
C ILE A 2 -14.88 5.96 6.08
N ILE A 3 -13.64 6.44 6.18
CA ILE A 3 -12.75 6.22 7.33
C ILE A 3 -12.77 7.49 8.15
N ARG A 4 -13.21 7.41 9.41
CA ARG A 4 -13.39 8.59 10.27
C ARG A 4 -12.11 8.91 11.02
N GLU A 5 -11.96 10.18 11.41
CA GLU A 5 -10.92 10.62 12.37
C GLU A 5 -9.48 10.31 11.93
N VAL A 6 -9.23 10.35 10.62
CA VAL A 6 -7.89 10.14 10.07
C VAL A 6 -7.07 11.40 10.25
N GLY A 7 -5.86 11.27 10.79
CA GLY A 7 -4.88 12.36 10.84
C GLY A 7 -4.49 12.81 9.43
N ILE A 8 -4.62 14.10 9.17
CA ILE A 8 -4.33 14.72 7.86
C ILE A 8 -3.14 15.68 7.93
N ASN A 9 -2.20 15.44 8.84
CA ASN A 9 -0.94 16.17 8.91
C ASN A 9 -0.23 16.13 7.54
N SER A 10 0.20 17.27 7.02
CA SER A 10 0.78 17.38 5.66
C SER A 10 2.01 16.51 5.45
N PHE A 11 2.73 16.15 6.51
CA PHE A 11 3.89 15.26 6.47
C PHE A 11 3.54 13.77 6.45
N ARG A 12 2.25 13.41 6.56
CA ARG A 12 1.76 12.01 6.66
C ARG A 12 0.71 11.66 5.60
N THR A 13 0.37 12.60 4.73
CA THR A 13 -0.71 12.48 3.73
C THR A 13 -0.19 12.18 2.32
N GLY A 14 1.09 11.82 2.17
CA GLY A 14 1.68 11.56 0.85
C GLY A 14 0.94 10.50 0.04
N ILE A 15 0.45 9.43 0.70
CA ILE A 15 -0.39 8.40 0.06
C ILE A 15 -1.67 8.99 -0.55
N LEU A 16 -2.35 9.92 0.13
CA LEU A 16 -3.59 10.52 -0.39
C LEU A 16 -3.31 11.31 -1.67
N HIS A 17 -2.19 12.02 -1.71
CA HIS A 17 -1.76 12.75 -2.90
C HIS A 17 -1.35 11.82 -4.03
N ILE A 18 -0.59 10.76 -3.75
CA ILE A 18 -0.15 9.78 -4.74
C ILE A 18 -1.36 9.05 -5.35
N LEU A 19 -2.29 8.56 -4.52
CA LEU A 19 -3.49 7.88 -5.01
C LEU A 19 -4.37 8.83 -5.83
N LYS A 20 -4.53 10.09 -5.44
CA LYS A 20 -5.23 11.11 -6.25
C LYS A 20 -4.53 11.34 -7.59
N LEU A 21 -3.20 11.40 -7.63
CA LEU A 21 -2.42 11.47 -8.87
C LEU A 21 -2.65 10.24 -9.76
N MET A 22 -2.84 9.06 -9.17
CA MET A 22 -3.21 7.83 -9.88
C MET A 22 -4.69 7.81 -10.30
N GLY A 23 -5.48 8.84 -10.01
CA GLY A 23 -6.90 8.92 -10.39
C GLY A 23 -7.88 8.39 -9.33
N ALA A 24 -7.44 8.20 -8.09
CA ALA A 24 -8.32 7.73 -7.02
C ALA A 24 -9.42 8.75 -6.66
N HIS A 25 -10.65 8.28 -6.47
CA HIS A 25 -11.72 9.12 -5.93
C HIS A 25 -11.66 9.18 -4.40
N ILE A 26 -10.94 10.19 -3.90
CA ILE A 26 -10.74 10.45 -2.47
C ILE A 26 -11.18 11.87 -2.14
N GLU A 27 -12.14 11.98 -1.22
CA GLU A 27 -12.62 13.24 -0.66
C GLU A 27 -12.21 13.34 0.81
N ILE A 28 -11.71 14.50 1.21
CA ILE A 28 -11.44 14.84 2.61
C ILE A 28 -12.63 15.69 3.05
N VAL A 29 -13.36 15.23 4.07
CA VAL A 29 -14.56 15.91 4.58
C VAL A 29 -14.48 16.02 6.10
N ASN A 30 -15.29 16.91 6.68
CA ASN A 30 -15.35 17.12 8.13
C ASN A 30 -13.98 17.41 8.77
N GLU A 31 -13.17 18.24 8.11
CA GLU A 31 -11.88 18.71 8.63
C GLU A 31 -12.06 19.45 9.95
N ARG A 32 -11.28 19.05 10.95
CA ARG A 32 -11.30 19.59 12.31
C ARG A 32 -9.96 19.34 12.99
N PHE A 33 -9.84 19.81 14.22
CA PHE A 33 -8.67 19.54 15.07
C PHE A 33 -9.05 18.56 16.19
N PHE A 34 -8.20 17.57 16.43
CA PHE A 34 -8.20 16.75 17.63
C PHE A 34 -6.94 17.08 18.43
N GLY A 35 -7.09 17.91 19.46
CA GLY A 35 -5.95 18.57 20.09
C GLY A 35 -5.24 19.48 19.08
N ASN A 36 -3.94 19.28 18.87
CA ASN A 36 -3.13 20.05 17.91
C ASN A 36 -2.96 19.35 16.55
N GLU A 37 -3.51 18.16 16.36
CA GLU A 37 -3.40 17.43 15.09
C GLU A 37 -4.65 17.66 14.24
N PRO A 38 -4.48 18.00 12.95
CA PRO A 38 -5.61 18.09 12.03
C PRO A 38 -6.10 16.69 11.70
N VAL A 39 -7.42 16.50 11.78
CA VAL A 39 -8.10 15.23 11.47
C VAL A 39 -9.27 15.46 10.53
N ALA A 40 -9.60 14.46 9.75
CA ALA A 40 -10.73 14.50 8.84
C ALA A 40 -11.33 13.10 8.63
N ASP A 41 -12.51 13.08 8.03
CA ASP A 41 -13.08 11.84 7.52
C ASP A 41 -12.65 11.69 6.05
N ILE A 42 -12.13 10.52 5.68
CA ILE A 42 -11.68 10.21 4.33
C ILE A 42 -12.76 9.38 3.64
N HIS A 43 -13.41 9.97 2.66
CA HIS A 43 -14.43 9.33 1.85
C HIS A 43 -13.81 8.80 0.55
N ILE A 44 -13.90 7.48 0.37
CA ILE A 44 -13.23 6.75 -0.71
C ILE A 44 -14.28 6.00 -1.52
N ARG A 45 -14.19 6.10 -2.85
CA ARG A 45 -15.00 5.32 -3.78
C ARG A 45 -14.11 4.55 -4.74
N TYR A 46 -14.62 3.44 -5.25
CA TYR A 46 -13.93 2.68 -6.29
C TYR A 46 -13.68 3.58 -7.51
N SER A 47 -12.48 3.49 -8.06
CA SER A 47 -12.04 4.20 -9.24
C SER A 47 -10.96 3.37 -9.94
N LYS A 48 -10.93 3.40 -11.27
CA LYS A 48 -9.81 2.82 -12.02
C LYS A 48 -8.60 3.72 -11.85
N LEU A 49 -7.49 3.14 -11.42
CA LEU A 49 -6.22 3.86 -11.27
C LEU A 49 -5.43 3.83 -12.58
N HIS A 50 -4.51 4.78 -12.73
CA HIS A 50 -3.49 4.78 -13.76
C HIS A 50 -2.10 4.95 -13.15
N GLY A 51 -1.10 4.43 -13.84
CA GLY A 51 0.29 4.56 -13.47
C GLY A 51 0.76 6.02 -13.52
N VAL A 52 1.76 6.32 -12.69
CA VAL A 52 2.34 7.67 -12.55
C VAL A 52 3.84 7.59 -12.30
N VAL A 53 4.56 8.68 -12.60
CA VAL A 53 5.87 8.91 -12.00
C VAL A 53 5.64 9.58 -10.65
N ILE A 54 6.00 8.90 -9.56
CA ILE A 54 5.78 9.40 -8.20
C ILE A 54 6.70 10.60 -7.95
N PRO A 55 6.15 11.80 -7.63
CA PRO A 55 6.98 12.97 -7.36
C PRO A 55 7.86 12.78 -6.12
N GLU A 56 9.16 13.10 -6.23
CA GLU A 56 10.12 12.92 -5.13
C GLU A 56 9.70 13.62 -3.83
N LYS A 57 9.08 14.80 -3.94
CA LYS A 57 8.58 15.57 -2.79
C LYS A 57 7.50 14.85 -1.95
N LEU A 58 6.87 13.81 -2.49
CA LEU A 58 5.86 13.02 -1.77
C LEU A 58 6.43 11.77 -1.10
N ILE A 59 7.68 11.40 -1.40
CA ILE A 59 8.30 10.14 -0.94
C ILE A 59 8.41 10.13 0.57
N ALA A 60 9.00 11.17 1.16
CA ALA A 60 9.15 11.26 2.62
C ALA A 60 7.79 11.20 3.34
N ASN A 61 6.77 11.82 2.75
CA ASN A 61 5.43 11.90 3.35
C ASN A 61 4.57 10.65 3.15
N ALA A 62 5.07 9.67 2.40
CA ALA A 62 4.43 8.37 2.11
C ALA A 62 5.37 7.19 2.36
N ILE A 63 6.49 7.41 3.07
CA ILE A 63 7.62 6.49 3.06
C ILE A 63 7.23 5.10 3.57
N ASP A 64 6.28 5.04 4.50
CA ASP A 64 5.86 3.76 5.04
C ASP A 64 4.61 3.18 4.33
N GLU A 65 4.02 3.93 3.41
CA GLU A 65 2.83 3.55 2.65
C GLU A 65 3.16 2.93 1.29
N PHE A 66 4.44 2.95 0.88
CA PHE A 66 4.86 2.39 -0.39
C PHE A 66 4.52 0.91 -0.62
N PRO A 67 4.63 -0.01 0.37
CA PRO A 67 4.21 -1.40 0.17
C PRO A 67 2.77 -1.52 -0.37
N VAL A 68 1.80 -0.77 0.17
CA VAL A 68 0.41 -0.81 -0.31
C VAL A 68 0.21 0.00 -1.60
N ILE A 69 0.96 1.08 -1.80
CA ILE A 69 0.96 1.82 -3.08
C ILE A 69 1.45 0.92 -4.22
N PHE A 70 2.43 0.05 -3.97
CA PHE A 70 2.91 -0.92 -4.96
C PHE A 70 1.82 -1.92 -5.34
N ILE A 71 1.03 -2.42 -4.38
CA ILE A 71 -0.13 -3.28 -4.67
C ILE A 71 -1.14 -2.54 -5.57
N ALA A 72 -1.42 -1.27 -5.30
CA ALA A 72 -2.29 -0.46 -6.15
C ALA A 72 -1.70 -0.27 -7.56
N ALA A 73 -0.40 -0.04 -7.66
CA ALA A 73 0.31 0.17 -8.93
C ALA A 73 0.27 -1.06 -9.86
N VAL A 74 0.30 -2.28 -9.32
CA VAL A 74 0.21 -3.53 -10.12
C VAL A 74 -1.08 -3.59 -10.94
N THR A 75 -2.19 -3.11 -10.37
CA THR A 75 -3.53 -3.15 -11.00
C THR A 75 -3.91 -1.86 -11.73
N ALA A 76 -3.09 -0.81 -11.61
CA ALA A 76 -3.30 0.46 -12.28
C ALA A 76 -3.05 0.34 -13.78
N LYS A 77 -3.75 1.11 -14.61
CA LYS A 77 -3.51 1.17 -16.05
C LYS A 77 -2.18 1.87 -16.37
N GLY A 78 -1.27 1.20 -17.05
CA GLY A 78 0.07 1.72 -17.36
C GLY A 78 1.01 1.72 -16.15
N ASN A 79 2.28 2.07 -16.39
CA ASN A 79 3.36 1.81 -15.44
C ASN A 79 3.47 2.89 -14.35
N THR A 80 3.87 2.47 -13.15
CA THR A 80 4.21 3.37 -12.04
C THR A 80 5.70 3.33 -11.75
N LEU A 81 6.34 4.49 -11.68
CA LEU A 81 7.77 4.63 -11.41
C LEU A 81 7.99 5.34 -10.07
N LEU A 82 8.78 4.70 -9.20
CA LEU A 82 9.37 5.30 -8.01
C LEU A 82 10.89 5.37 -8.17
N ARG A 83 11.47 6.54 -7.93
CA ARG A 83 12.93 6.80 -7.83
C ARG A 83 13.21 7.67 -6.62
N GLY A 84 14.46 7.76 -6.15
CA GLY A 84 14.84 8.58 -5.00
C GLY A 84 14.38 8.06 -3.63
N ALA A 85 13.96 6.80 -3.53
CA ALA A 85 13.38 6.18 -2.34
C ALA A 85 14.32 5.18 -1.64
N LYS A 86 15.64 5.44 -1.66
CA LYS A 86 16.65 4.56 -1.06
C LYS A 86 16.41 4.27 0.44
N GLU A 87 15.76 5.18 1.16
CA GLU A 87 15.38 5.00 2.57
C GLU A 87 14.46 3.79 2.80
N LEU A 88 13.68 3.37 1.81
CA LEU A 88 12.84 2.15 1.91
C LEU A 88 13.65 0.88 2.14
N ARG A 89 14.92 0.87 1.73
CA ARG A 89 15.80 -0.30 1.84
C ARG A 89 16.35 -0.54 3.24
N VAL A 90 16.18 0.44 4.14
CA VAL A 90 16.74 0.44 5.50
C VAL A 90 15.66 0.59 6.58
N LYS A 91 14.42 0.22 6.26
CA LYS A 91 13.31 0.18 7.22
C LYS A 91 13.40 -1.11 8.05
N GLU A 92 12.27 -1.62 8.53
CA GLU A 92 12.21 -2.90 9.25
C GLU A 92 12.74 -4.06 8.40
N SER A 93 12.59 -3.94 7.09
CA SER A 93 13.17 -4.77 6.04
C SER A 93 13.71 -3.88 4.91
N ASP A 94 14.41 -4.48 3.95
CA ASP A 94 14.53 -3.86 2.62
C ASP A 94 13.18 -3.98 1.91
N ARG A 95 12.29 -3.02 2.15
CA ARG A 95 10.91 -3.07 1.64
C ARG A 95 10.84 -3.09 0.12
N ILE A 96 11.83 -2.53 -0.58
CA ILE A 96 11.87 -2.61 -2.05
C ILE A 96 12.17 -4.05 -2.46
N ALA A 97 13.26 -4.62 -1.94
CA ALA A 97 13.68 -5.98 -2.28
C ALA A 97 12.64 -7.01 -1.88
N VAL A 98 12.04 -6.90 -0.69
CA VAL A 98 11.00 -7.82 -0.20
C VAL A 98 9.76 -7.78 -1.09
N MET A 99 9.28 -6.59 -1.45
CA MET A 99 8.12 -6.46 -2.35
C MET A 99 8.42 -7.06 -3.73
N ILE A 100 9.58 -6.77 -4.31
CA ILE A 100 9.99 -7.29 -5.64
C ILE A 100 10.17 -8.80 -5.62
N ASN A 101 10.79 -9.36 -4.59
CA ASN A 101 10.96 -10.81 -4.44
C ASN A 101 9.61 -11.52 -4.37
N ASN A 102 8.64 -10.96 -3.64
CA ASN A 102 7.30 -11.52 -3.57
C ASN A 102 6.51 -11.31 -4.86
N PHE A 103 6.63 -10.16 -5.52
CA PHE A 103 6.06 -9.95 -6.85
C PHE A 103 6.56 -10.98 -7.86
N LYS A 104 7.86 -11.28 -7.85
CA LYS A 104 8.44 -12.34 -8.69
C LYS A 104 7.81 -13.72 -8.43
N LYS A 105 7.61 -14.09 -7.15
CA LYS A 105 6.92 -15.35 -6.78
C LYS A 105 5.47 -15.40 -7.30
N LEU A 106 4.81 -14.25 -7.37
CA LEU A 106 3.45 -14.08 -7.85
C LEU A 106 3.36 -13.79 -9.37
N ASN A 107 4.47 -13.92 -10.11
CA ASN A 107 4.57 -13.60 -11.54
C ASN A 107 4.18 -12.16 -11.91
N ILE A 108 4.33 -11.22 -10.98
CA ILE A 108 4.16 -9.79 -11.21
C ILE A 108 5.47 -9.21 -11.75
N LYS A 109 5.39 -8.54 -12.90
CA LYS A 109 6.53 -7.93 -13.57
C LYS A 109 6.88 -6.59 -12.92
N THR A 110 8.13 -6.45 -12.52
CA THR A 110 8.74 -5.22 -12.01
C THR A 110 10.18 -5.09 -12.52
N GLU A 111 10.75 -3.90 -12.40
CA GLU A 111 12.17 -3.64 -12.62
C GLU A 111 12.73 -2.88 -11.40
N GLU A 112 13.77 -3.45 -10.79
CA GLU A 112 14.38 -2.94 -9.57
C GLU A 112 15.45 -1.88 -9.90
N TYR A 113 15.51 -0.83 -9.08
CA TYR A 113 16.61 0.14 -9.08
C TYR A 113 17.15 0.30 -7.67
N ASP A 114 18.41 0.70 -7.52
CA ASP A 114 19.04 0.91 -6.20
C ASP A 114 18.26 1.89 -5.30
N ASP A 115 17.55 2.84 -5.89
CA ASP A 115 16.78 3.90 -5.24
C ASP A 115 15.27 3.80 -5.53
N GLY A 116 14.76 2.69 -6.05
CA GLY A 116 13.35 2.61 -6.40
C GLY A 116 12.93 1.37 -7.18
N VAL A 117 11.80 1.49 -7.86
CA VAL A 117 11.18 0.39 -8.61
C VAL A 117 10.28 0.94 -9.71
N LEU A 118 10.31 0.29 -10.88
CA LEU A 118 9.28 0.40 -11.91
C LEU A 118 8.33 -0.79 -11.79
N ILE A 119 7.05 -0.51 -11.62
CA ILE A 119 5.98 -1.50 -11.57
C ILE A 119 5.21 -1.41 -12.89
N TYR A 120 5.16 -2.51 -13.62
CA TYR A 120 4.33 -2.59 -14.82
C TYR A 120 2.87 -2.70 -14.40
N GLY A 121 2.00 -1.85 -14.96
CA GLY A 121 0.57 -1.88 -14.67
C GLY A 121 -0.19 -2.91 -15.49
N ASP A 122 -1.52 -2.86 -15.41
CA ASP A 122 -2.46 -3.73 -16.12
C ASP A 122 -2.25 -5.24 -15.81
N GLN A 123 -1.68 -5.55 -14.63
CA GLN A 123 -1.48 -6.91 -14.15
C GLN A 123 -2.57 -7.29 -13.12
N HIS A 124 -2.67 -8.57 -12.82
CA HIS A 124 -3.61 -9.11 -11.84
C HIS A 124 -2.89 -10.16 -10.99
N PHE A 125 -3.24 -10.22 -9.70
CA PHE A 125 -2.72 -11.22 -8.80
C PHE A 125 -3.43 -12.54 -9.05
N GLN A 126 -2.68 -13.60 -9.33
CA GLN A 126 -3.27 -14.93 -9.45
C GLN A 126 -3.54 -15.56 -8.08
N GLY A 127 -2.68 -15.29 -7.09
CA GLY A 127 -2.62 -16.03 -5.83
C GLY A 127 -1.23 -16.63 -5.66
N GLY A 128 -0.95 -17.27 -4.52
CA GLY A 128 0.35 -17.89 -4.26
C GLY A 128 0.85 -17.69 -2.84
N ARG A 129 2.15 -17.91 -2.60
CA ARG A 129 2.78 -17.78 -1.29
C ARG A 129 3.84 -16.69 -1.30
N VAL A 130 3.81 -15.82 -0.30
CA VAL A 130 4.74 -14.71 -0.09
C VAL A 130 5.30 -14.76 1.32
N ASP A 131 6.43 -14.09 1.54
CA ASP A 131 7.05 -13.96 2.86
C ASP A 131 7.19 -12.48 3.21
N ALA A 132 6.63 -12.07 4.34
CA ALA A 132 6.64 -10.69 4.77
C ALA A 132 7.99 -10.22 5.35
N ASP A 133 8.97 -11.12 5.55
CA ASP A 133 10.28 -10.81 6.15
C ASP A 133 10.15 -10.07 7.49
N ASN A 134 9.20 -10.51 8.32
CA ASN A 134 8.83 -9.90 9.60
C ASN A 134 8.37 -8.43 9.52
N ASP A 135 8.10 -7.89 8.32
CA ASP A 135 7.63 -6.53 8.10
C ASP A 135 6.10 -6.48 8.08
N HIS A 136 5.52 -5.85 9.09
CA HIS A 136 4.07 -5.76 9.26
C HIS A 136 3.38 -5.02 8.11
N ARG A 137 4.06 -4.08 7.44
CA ARG A 137 3.49 -3.30 6.33
C ARG A 137 3.48 -4.11 5.05
N VAL A 138 4.51 -4.92 4.83
CA VAL A 138 4.54 -5.90 3.74
C VAL A 138 3.41 -6.92 3.95
N ALA A 139 3.29 -7.48 5.16
CA ALA A 139 2.23 -8.43 5.50
C ALA A 139 0.82 -7.87 5.25
N MET A 140 0.50 -6.69 5.78
CA MET A 140 -0.80 -6.04 5.53
C MET A 140 -1.04 -5.74 4.05
N SER A 141 0.00 -5.36 3.30
CA SER A 141 -0.12 -5.06 1.88
C SER A 141 -0.46 -6.30 1.06
N PHE A 142 0.19 -7.44 1.31
CA PHE A 142 -0.17 -8.69 0.63
C PHE A 142 -1.51 -9.26 1.09
N ALA A 143 -1.96 -8.96 2.31
CA ALA A 143 -3.31 -9.30 2.74
C ALA A 143 -4.39 -8.54 1.94
N ILE A 144 -4.11 -7.28 1.59
CA ILE A 144 -4.93 -6.52 0.63
C ILE A 144 -4.84 -7.15 -0.77
N ALA A 145 -3.64 -7.52 -1.23
CA ALA A 145 -3.46 -8.17 -2.54
C ALA A 145 -4.27 -9.48 -2.67
N GLY A 146 -4.35 -10.29 -1.62
CA GLY A 146 -5.15 -11.52 -1.61
C GLY A 146 -6.66 -11.30 -1.79
N ASN A 147 -7.17 -10.10 -1.49
CA ASN A 147 -8.58 -9.78 -1.68
C ASN A 147 -8.94 -9.35 -3.11
N ILE A 148 -7.93 -9.08 -3.93
CA ILE A 148 -8.08 -8.74 -5.36
C ILE A 148 -7.43 -9.79 -6.27
N ALA A 149 -6.95 -10.89 -5.69
CA ALA A 149 -6.38 -12.02 -6.40
C ALA A 149 -7.47 -12.99 -6.87
N ASN A 150 -7.17 -13.79 -7.90
CA ASN A 150 -8.07 -14.85 -8.36
C ASN A 150 -8.17 -16.00 -7.35
N ASP A 151 -7.03 -16.40 -6.78
CA ASP A 151 -6.86 -17.42 -5.76
C ASP A 151 -6.21 -16.84 -4.48
N SER A 152 -6.20 -17.64 -3.41
CA SER A 152 -5.66 -17.25 -2.12
C SER A 152 -4.18 -16.84 -2.17
N VAL A 153 -3.84 -15.80 -1.41
CA VAL A 153 -2.46 -15.42 -1.10
C VAL A 153 -2.14 -15.86 0.33
N ILE A 154 -1.18 -16.76 0.49
CA ILE A 154 -0.67 -17.24 1.77
C ILE A 154 0.54 -16.40 2.16
N ILE A 155 0.51 -15.79 3.33
CA ILE A 155 1.54 -14.86 3.81
C ILE A 155 2.29 -15.51 4.95
N ASP A 156 3.55 -15.87 4.72
CA ASP A 156 4.47 -16.25 5.78
C ASP A 156 4.81 -15.03 6.65
N ASN A 157 4.95 -15.28 7.96
CA ASN A 157 5.22 -14.25 8.97
C ASN A 157 4.10 -13.19 9.09
N GLY A 158 2.85 -13.56 8.78
CA GLY A 158 1.68 -12.68 8.88
C GLY A 158 1.32 -12.26 10.31
N GLU A 159 1.78 -12.97 11.32
CA GLU A 159 1.57 -12.65 12.74
C GLU A 159 2.18 -11.30 13.16
N PHE A 160 3.20 -10.82 12.43
CA PHE A 160 3.85 -9.53 12.69
C PHE A 160 2.92 -8.34 12.49
N ILE A 161 1.79 -8.51 11.79
CA ILE A 161 0.73 -7.49 11.71
C ILE A 161 0.32 -7.02 13.11
N LYS A 162 0.27 -7.93 14.09
CA LYS A 162 -0.18 -7.62 15.46
C LYS A 162 0.74 -6.66 16.21
N THR A 163 1.97 -6.46 15.75
CA THR A 163 2.92 -5.52 16.39
C THR A 163 2.50 -4.06 16.22
N SER A 164 1.82 -3.74 15.11
CA SER A 164 1.42 -2.37 14.75
C SER A 164 -0.09 -2.20 14.65
N PHE A 165 -0.82 -3.24 14.21
CA PHE A 165 -2.27 -3.19 14.03
C PHE A 165 -2.95 -4.48 14.51
N PRO A 166 -3.04 -4.70 15.85
CA PRO A 166 -3.59 -5.93 16.45
C PRO A 166 -4.96 -6.36 15.90
N ASN A 167 -5.84 -5.40 15.63
CA ASN A 167 -7.22 -5.65 15.20
C ASN A 167 -7.40 -5.60 13.67
N PHE A 168 -6.31 -5.64 12.88
CA PHE A 168 -6.35 -5.52 11.43
C PHE A 168 -7.29 -6.55 10.78
N VAL A 169 -7.12 -7.83 11.11
CA VAL A 169 -7.92 -8.92 10.50
C VAL A 169 -9.39 -8.78 10.83
N GLU A 170 -9.73 -8.45 12.08
CA GLU A 170 -11.11 -8.22 12.50
C GLU A 170 -11.74 -7.06 11.72
N LEU A 171 -11.07 -5.91 11.69
CA LEU A 171 -11.57 -4.71 11.00
C LEU A 171 -11.70 -4.94 9.48
N ALA A 172 -10.72 -5.61 8.87
CA ALA A 172 -10.74 -5.97 7.46
C ALA A 172 -11.94 -6.87 7.13
N ASN A 173 -12.21 -7.88 7.96
CA ASN A 173 -13.35 -8.76 7.77
C ASN A 173 -14.70 -8.03 7.96
N GLN A 174 -14.78 -7.05 8.87
CA GLN A 174 -15.98 -6.21 9.04
C GLN A 174 -16.31 -5.38 7.78
N ILE A 175 -15.31 -5.01 6.98
CA ILE A 175 -15.51 -4.29 5.71
C ILE A 175 -15.63 -5.22 4.49
N GLY A 176 -15.74 -6.54 4.71
CA GLY A 176 -15.99 -7.53 3.67
C GLY A 176 -14.75 -8.15 3.04
N MET A 177 -13.55 -7.86 3.56
CA MET A 177 -12.36 -8.61 3.18
C MET A 177 -12.43 -10.03 3.73
N LYS A 178 -11.71 -10.97 3.11
CA LYS A 178 -11.65 -12.37 3.53
C LYS A 178 -10.21 -12.69 3.95
N ILE A 179 -9.90 -12.43 5.21
CA ILE A 179 -8.57 -12.66 5.79
C ILE A 179 -8.72 -13.60 7.00
N CYS A 180 -7.86 -14.61 7.07
CA CYS A 180 -7.72 -15.49 8.23
C CYS A 180 -6.24 -15.60 8.65
N LEU A 181 -6.03 -15.90 9.92
CA LEU A 181 -4.72 -16.23 10.50
C LEU A 181 -4.53 -17.74 10.59
#